data_AF-A0A971CRW1-F1
#
_entry.id   AF-A0A971CRW1-F1
#
_cell.length_a   1.000
_cell.length_b   1.000
_cell.length_c   1.000
_cell.angle_alpha   90.00
_cell.angle_beta   90.00
_cell.angle_gamma   90.00
#
_symmetry.space_group_name_H-M   'P 1'
#
loop_
_entity.id
_entity.type
_entity.pdbx_description
1 polymer ?
#
loop_
_entity_poly.entity_id
_entity_poly.type
_entity_poly.pdbx_seq_one_letter_code
_entity_poly.pdbx_strand_id
1 'polypeptide(L)'
;MTLSSCFDSGDSTTDEEAEEVAYRAEKAERDKIKAKVAELKAEKKKLEASIKELKSASGKEEELAKTEVEVLSDLEETRGYVAKVDALAAELDGSLAAWREATRTSFKGVQLPEITTIDGTKYLSVTLNGVTDETIIIEHSGGMETIPILQLPVGLRKNVIHEPTVLAEQTF
;
A
#
# COMPACT_ATOMS: atom_id res chain seq x y z
N MET A 1 -93.57 -63.26 -40.21
CA MET A 1 -93.28 -62.04 -41.01
C MET A 1 -93.63 -60.86 -40.12
N THR A 2 -92.66 -60.25 -39.39
CA THR A 2 -91.81 -59.10 -39.81
C THR A 2 -92.69 -57.91 -40.24
N LEU A 3 -92.65 -56.69 -39.69
CA LEU A 3 -91.69 -55.91 -38.90
C LEU A 3 -92.51 -54.87 -38.09
N SER A 4 -92.24 -54.61 -36.80
CA SER A 4 -91.22 -53.68 -36.30
C SER A 4 -91.14 -52.35 -37.08
N SER A 5 -91.92 -51.35 -36.65
CA SER A 5 -91.57 -49.94 -36.86
C SER A 5 -91.54 -49.25 -35.51
N CYS A 6 -90.40 -49.41 -34.83
CA CYS A 6 -90.01 -48.56 -33.72
C CYS A 6 -89.94 -47.11 -34.22
N PHE A 7 -90.70 -46.25 -33.56
CA PHE A 7 -90.20 -45.01 -32.96
C PHE A 7 -88.72 -44.73 -33.25
N ASP A 8 -88.43 -43.82 -34.16
CA ASP A 8 -87.11 -43.21 -34.33
C ASP A 8 -87.28 -41.71 -34.43
N SER A 9 -87.54 -41.11 -33.27
CA SER A 9 -87.30 -39.68 -33.04
C SER A 9 -85.80 -39.53 -32.78
N GLY A 10 -85.02 -39.69 -33.84
CA GLY A 10 -83.56 -39.57 -33.84
C GLY A 10 -83.13 -38.11 -33.73
N ASP A 11 -82.99 -37.68 -32.49
CA ASP A 11 -82.08 -36.65 -31.96
C ASP A 11 -81.05 -36.11 -32.98
N SER A 12 -81.34 -34.95 -33.58
CA SER A 12 -80.39 -34.19 -34.40
C SER A 12 -79.57 -33.19 -33.57
N THR A 13 -79.61 -33.27 -32.24
CA THR A 13 -78.96 -32.30 -31.34
C THR A 13 -77.61 -32.76 -30.80
N THR A 14 -77.20 -34.03 -30.99
CA THR A 14 -75.96 -34.54 -30.37
C THR A 14 -74.67 -34.29 -31.15
N ASP A 15 -74.72 -34.13 -32.48
CA ASP A 15 -73.50 -34.00 -33.31
C ASP A 15 -72.99 -32.54 -33.37
N GLU A 16 -73.89 -31.56 -33.48
CA GLU A 16 -73.55 -30.12 -33.42
C GLU A 16 -73.05 -29.70 -32.04
N GLU A 17 -73.65 -30.23 -30.96
CA GLU A 17 -73.19 -29.94 -29.59
C GLU A 17 -71.80 -30.53 -29.31
N ALA A 18 -71.49 -31.71 -29.85
CA ALA A 18 -70.16 -32.33 -29.73
C ALA A 18 -69.07 -31.54 -30.49
N GLU A 19 -69.39 -31.02 -31.68
CA GLU A 19 -68.49 -30.17 -32.48
C GLU A 19 -68.23 -28.83 -31.79
N GLU A 20 -69.25 -28.22 -31.18
CA GLU A 20 -69.10 -26.95 -30.47
C GLU A 20 -68.27 -27.10 -29.18
N VAL A 21 -68.43 -28.21 -28.45
CA VAL A 21 -67.62 -28.53 -27.26
C VAL A 21 -66.15 -28.75 -27.66
N ALA A 22 -65.89 -29.47 -28.75
CA ALA A 22 -64.53 -29.69 -29.27
C ALA A 22 -63.87 -28.36 -29.70
N TYR A 23 -64.60 -27.50 -30.41
CA TYR A 23 -64.11 -26.17 -30.81
C TYR A 23 -63.78 -25.28 -29.60
N ARG A 24 -64.64 -25.27 -28.58
CA ARG A 24 -64.41 -24.51 -27.34
C ARG A 24 -63.19 -25.03 -26.57
N ALA A 25 -62.99 -26.34 -26.51
CA ALA A 25 -61.82 -26.95 -25.88
C ALA A 25 -60.51 -26.61 -26.62
N GLU A 26 -60.51 -26.68 -27.96
CA GLU A 26 -59.35 -26.33 -28.78
C GLU A 26 -59.01 -24.83 -28.65
N LYS A 27 -60.03 -23.97 -28.62
CA LYS A 27 -59.85 -22.53 -28.38
C LYS A 27 -59.26 -22.26 -27.00
N ALA A 28 -59.73 -22.95 -25.97
CA ALA A 28 -59.20 -22.83 -24.61
C ALA A 28 -57.72 -23.27 -24.53
N GLU A 29 -57.34 -24.37 -25.19
CA GLU A 29 -55.93 -24.80 -25.28
C GLU A 29 -55.07 -23.82 -26.07
N ARG A 30 -55.59 -23.26 -27.17
CA ARG A 30 -54.90 -22.23 -27.95
C ARG A 30 -54.63 -20.97 -27.13
N ASP A 31 -55.60 -20.56 -26.31
CA ASP A 31 -55.44 -19.39 -25.44
C ASP A 31 -54.48 -19.65 -24.27
N LYS A 32 -54.46 -20.87 -23.70
CA LYS A 32 -53.43 -21.30 -22.74
C LYS A 32 -52.03 -21.27 -23.36
N ILE A 33 -51.87 -21.76 -24.59
CA ILE A 33 -50.59 -21.74 -25.30
C ILE A 33 -50.15 -20.29 -25.56
N LYS A 34 -51.06 -19.42 -26.01
CA LYS A 34 -50.75 -18.00 -26.20
C LYS A 34 -50.29 -17.32 -24.90
N ALA A 35 -50.94 -17.62 -23.78
CA ALA A 35 -50.54 -17.09 -22.47
C ALA A 35 -49.11 -17.54 -22.10
N LYS A 36 -48.81 -18.84 -22.23
CA LYS A 36 -47.45 -19.36 -21.99
C LYS A 36 -46.40 -18.75 -22.93
N VAL A 37 -46.74 -18.55 -24.20
CA VAL A 37 -45.83 -17.89 -25.16
C VAL A 37 -45.58 -16.44 -24.77
N ALA A 38 -46.58 -15.72 -24.27
CA ALA A 38 -46.42 -14.36 -23.78
C ALA A 38 -45.52 -14.30 -22.54
N GLU A 39 -45.70 -15.23 -21.59
CA GLU A 39 -44.88 -15.38 -20.39
C GLU A 39 -43.41 -15.68 -20.75
N LEU A 40 -43.16 -16.69 -21.57
CA LEU A 40 -41.81 -17.05 -22.03
C LEU A 40 -41.13 -15.89 -22.79
N LYS A 41 -41.89 -15.10 -23.57
CA LYS A 41 -41.36 -13.89 -24.22
C LYS A 41 -40.96 -12.83 -23.20
N ALA A 42 -41.75 -12.64 -22.15
CA ALA A 42 -41.44 -11.70 -21.08
C ALA A 42 -40.19 -12.14 -20.29
N GLU A 43 -40.08 -13.43 -19.97
CA GLU A 43 -38.91 -14.01 -19.31
C GLU A 43 -37.65 -13.90 -20.17
N LYS A 44 -37.75 -14.23 -21.47
CA LYS A 44 -36.64 -14.07 -22.42
C LYS A 44 -36.12 -12.64 -22.41
N LYS A 45 -37.01 -11.65 -22.44
CA LYS A 45 -36.61 -10.23 -22.39
C LYS A 45 -35.91 -9.86 -21.08
N LYS A 46 -36.35 -10.41 -19.94
CA LYS A 46 -35.69 -10.20 -18.63
C LYS A 46 -34.29 -10.83 -18.59
N LEU A 47 -34.16 -12.05 -19.11
CA LEU A 47 -32.88 -12.75 -19.18
C LEU A 47 -31.89 -12.01 -20.10
N GLU A 48 -32.33 -11.52 -21.25
CA GLU A 48 -31.50 -10.72 -22.16
C GLU A 48 -30.99 -9.43 -21.48
N ALA A 49 -31.83 -8.75 -20.70
CA ALA A 49 -31.41 -7.58 -19.92
C ALA A 49 -30.36 -7.96 -18.86
N SER A 50 -30.59 -9.04 -18.12
CA SER A 50 -29.66 -9.53 -17.09
C SER A 50 -28.31 -9.95 -17.68
N ILE A 51 -28.31 -10.60 -18.85
CA ILE A 51 -27.08 -10.96 -19.58
C ILE A 51 -26.30 -9.71 -19.98
N LYS A 52 -26.98 -8.64 -20.40
CA LYS A 52 -26.33 -7.39 -20.77
C LYS A 52 -25.64 -6.74 -19.56
N GLU A 53 -26.30 -6.74 -18.41
CA GLU A 53 -25.73 -6.22 -17.16
C GLU A 53 -24.51 -7.04 -16.72
N LEU A 54 -24.61 -8.38 -16.75
CA LEU A 54 -23.50 -9.27 -16.40
C LEU A 54 -22.29 -9.07 -17.32
N LYS A 55 -22.50 -8.90 -18.63
CA LYS A 55 -21.41 -8.61 -19.57
C LYS A 55 -20.74 -7.27 -19.27
N SER A 56 -21.51 -6.25 -18.90
CA SER A 56 -20.93 -4.96 -18.51
C SER A 56 -20.15 -5.05 -17.21
N ALA A 57 -20.63 -5.82 -16.23
CA ALA A 57 -19.93 -6.04 -14.97
C ALA A 57 -18.60 -6.79 -15.20
N SER A 58 -18.63 -7.86 -16.00
CA SER A 58 -17.44 -8.63 -16.36
C SER A 58 -16.37 -7.78 -17.07
N GLY A 59 -16.78 -6.85 -17.96
CA GLY A 59 -15.82 -5.93 -18.58
C GLY A 59 -15.13 -5.01 -17.58
N LYS A 60 -15.86 -4.51 -16.57
CA LYS A 60 -15.27 -3.69 -15.49
C LYS A 60 -14.32 -4.50 -14.61
N GLU A 61 -14.64 -5.76 -14.34
CA GLU A 61 -13.78 -6.65 -13.58
C GLU A 61 -12.44 -6.90 -14.30
N GLU A 62 -12.46 -7.05 -15.63
CA GLU A 62 -11.24 -7.17 -16.43
C GLU A 62 -10.39 -5.88 -16.40
N GLU A 63 -11.03 -4.71 -16.46
CA GLU A 63 -10.33 -3.42 -16.32
C GLU A 63 -9.69 -3.29 -14.92
N LEU A 64 -10.42 -3.65 -13.87
CA LEU A 64 -9.91 -3.62 -12.50
C LEU A 64 -8.70 -4.56 -12.34
N ALA A 65 -8.76 -5.77 -12.90
CA ALA A 65 -7.65 -6.71 -12.86
C ALA A 65 -6.38 -6.16 -13.55
N LYS A 66 -6.53 -5.43 -14.67
CA LYS A 66 -5.39 -4.76 -15.33
C LYS A 66 -4.80 -3.67 -14.45
N THR A 67 -5.65 -2.82 -13.85
CA THR A 67 -5.19 -1.77 -12.95
C THR A 67 -4.52 -2.32 -11.68
N GLU A 68 -4.98 -3.45 -11.16
CA GLU A 68 -4.36 -4.12 -10.01
C GLU A 68 -2.93 -4.58 -10.34
N VAL A 69 -2.72 -5.16 -11.52
CA VAL A 69 -1.38 -5.58 -11.98
C VAL A 69 -0.44 -4.37 -12.12
N GLU A 70 -0.93 -3.27 -12.71
CA GLU A 70 -0.13 -2.03 -12.84
C GLU A 70 0.27 -1.47 -11.47
N VAL A 71 -0.68 -1.36 -10.53
CA VAL A 71 -0.39 -0.86 -9.17
C VAL A 71 0.59 -1.76 -8.42
N LEU A 72 0.49 -3.08 -8.57
CA LEU A 72 1.44 -4.01 -7.97
C LEU A 72 2.85 -3.84 -8.53
N SER A 73 2.98 -3.61 -9.85
CA SER A 73 4.26 -3.30 -10.50
C SER A 73 4.87 -2.02 -9.95
N ASP A 74 4.10 -0.93 -9.90
CA ASP A 74 4.57 0.36 -9.37
C ASP A 74 5.00 0.25 -7.89
N LEU A 75 4.28 -0.57 -7.11
CA LEU A 75 4.58 -0.82 -5.72
C LEU A 75 5.89 -1.61 -5.54
N GLU A 76 6.17 -2.57 -6.42
CA GLU A 76 7.46 -3.28 -6.45
C GLU A 76 8.63 -2.35 -6.79
N GLU A 77 8.45 -1.46 -7.78
CA GLU A 77 9.46 -0.45 -8.11
C GLU A 77 9.74 0.48 -6.91
N THR A 78 8.67 0.94 -6.26
CA THR A 78 8.76 1.81 -5.07
C THR A 78 9.52 1.11 -3.93
N ARG A 79 9.23 -0.17 -3.68
CA ARG A 79 9.98 -0.97 -2.69
C ARG A 79 11.47 -1.07 -3.05
N GLY A 80 11.78 -1.19 -4.34
CA GLY A 80 13.16 -1.17 -4.83
C GLY A 80 13.87 0.15 -4.55
N TYR A 81 13.19 1.29 -4.68
CA TYR A 81 13.75 2.59 -4.31
C TYR A 81 13.97 2.73 -2.81
N VAL A 82 13.01 2.30 -1.98
CA VAL A 82 13.16 2.31 -0.51
C VAL A 82 14.40 1.52 -0.09
N ALA A 83 14.57 0.31 -0.61
CA ALA A 83 15.73 -0.52 -0.30
C ALA A 83 17.07 0.15 -0.70
N LYS A 84 17.10 0.89 -1.82
CA LYS A 84 18.29 1.66 -2.23
C LYS A 84 18.58 2.83 -1.30
N VAL A 85 17.53 3.54 -0.86
CA VAL A 85 17.67 4.64 0.11
C VAL A 85 18.19 4.13 1.45
N ASP A 86 17.65 3.01 1.94
CA ASP A 86 18.11 2.40 3.19
C ASP A 86 19.58 1.96 3.11
N ALA A 87 19.99 1.37 1.97
CA ALA A 87 21.39 1.00 1.74
C ALA A 87 22.32 2.22 1.71
N LEU A 88 21.92 3.30 1.03
CA LEU A 88 22.69 4.54 0.98
C LEU A 88 22.77 5.23 2.36
N ALA A 89 21.69 5.20 3.13
CA ALA A 89 21.69 5.74 4.49
C ALA A 89 22.68 4.99 5.38
N ALA A 90 22.69 3.65 5.32
CA ALA A 90 23.65 2.83 6.06
C ALA A 90 25.11 3.09 5.61
N GLU A 91 25.35 3.28 4.32
CA GLU A 91 26.68 3.63 3.79
C GLU A 91 27.13 5.01 4.26
N LEU A 92 26.23 6.00 4.27
CA LEU A 92 26.49 7.33 4.77
C LEU A 92 26.82 7.31 6.27
N ASP A 93 26.04 6.60 7.07
CA ASP A 93 26.27 6.45 8.51
C ASP A 93 27.63 5.80 8.80
N GLY A 94 27.98 4.74 8.06
CA GLY A 94 29.29 4.09 8.15
C GLY A 94 30.44 5.02 7.76
N SER A 95 30.28 5.77 6.66
CA SER A 95 31.27 6.74 6.20
C SER A 95 31.45 7.90 7.19
N LEU A 96 30.35 8.39 7.77
CA LEU A 96 30.39 9.41 8.82
C LEU A 96 31.09 8.89 10.08
N ALA A 97 30.80 7.65 10.50
CA ALA A 97 31.49 7.01 11.63
C ALA A 97 33.00 6.91 11.39
N ALA A 98 33.42 6.45 10.20
CA ALA A 98 34.83 6.37 9.84
C ALA A 98 35.51 7.76 9.80
N TRP A 99 34.84 8.76 9.24
CA TRP A 99 35.34 10.14 9.20
C TRP A 99 35.48 10.75 10.61
N ARG A 100 34.52 10.49 11.50
CA ARG A 100 34.58 10.90 12.92
C ARG A 100 35.79 10.28 13.62
N GLU A 101 35.99 8.98 13.46
CA GLU A 101 37.11 8.27 14.07
C GLU A 101 38.46 8.77 13.54
N ALA A 102 38.58 8.93 12.22
CA ALA A 102 39.79 9.46 11.59
C ALA A 102 40.11 10.87 12.08
N THR A 103 39.09 11.73 12.20
CA THR A 103 39.27 13.10 12.66
C THR A 103 39.62 13.15 14.15
N ARG A 104 38.99 12.35 15.01
CA ARG A 104 39.38 12.24 16.43
C ARG A 104 40.81 11.73 16.60
N THR A 105 41.20 10.75 15.77
CA THR A 105 42.54 10.18 15.79
C THR A 105 43.61 11.18 15.35
N SER A 106 43.29 12.10 14.43
CA SER A 106 44.25 13.12 13.98
C SER A 106 44.65 14.13 15.06
N PHE A 107 43.84 14.28 16.12
CA PHE A 107 44.16 15.12 17.27
C PHE A 107 45.13 14.44 18.26
N LYS A 108 45.31 13.13 18.18
CA LYS A 108 46.20 12.42 19.11
C LYS A 108 47.65 12.80 18.86
N GLY A 109 48.34 13.22 19.92
CA GLY A 109 49.72 13.70 19.89
C GLY A 109 49.87 15.19 19.56
N VAL A 110 48.77 15.91 19.32
CA VAL A 110 48.84 17.38 19.13
C VAL A 110 49.31 18.03 20.43
N GLN A 111 50.37 18.83 20.31
CA GLN A 111 50.98 19.55 21.43
C GLN A 111 50.52 21.00 21.44
N LEU A 112 50.10 21.47 22.59
CA LEU A 112 49.67 22.84 22.85
C LEU A 112 50.48 23.42 24.02
N PRO A 113 50.93 24.68 23.93
CA PRO A 113 51.71 25.30 25.00
C PRO A 113 50.87 25.47 26.27
N GLU A 114 49.60 25.84 26.12
CA GLU A 114 48.67 26.06 27.22
C GLU A 114 47.22 25.82 26.76
N ILE A 115 46.39 25.29 27.66
CA ILE A 115 44.93 25.33 27.56
C ILE A 115 44.40 26.08 28.80
N THR A 116 43.58 27.10 28.59
CA THR A 116 42.83 27.77 29.67
C THR A 116 41.35 27.50 29.46
N THR A 117 40.70 26.83 30.41
CA THR A 117 39.26 26.54 30.39
C THR A 117 38.44 27.79 30.75
N ILE A 118 37.14 27.75 30.49
CA ILE A 118 36.23 28.89 30.74
C ILE A 118 36.14 29.22 32.23
N ASP A 119 36.23 28.21 33.10
CA ASP A 119 36.27 28.38 34.55
C ASP A 119 37.62 28.95 35.07
N GLY A 120 38.59 29.17 34.20
CA GLY A 120 39.89 29.76 34.52
C GLY A 120 40.98 28.75 34.86
N THR A 121 40.71 27.44 34.82
CA THR A 121 41.73 26.40 35.04
C THR A 121 42.76 26.41 33.90
N LYS A 122 44.04 26.30 34.25
CA LYS A 122 45.16 26.37 33.30
C LYS A 122 45.96 25.09 33.28
N TYR A 123 46.16 24.56 32.09
CA TYR A 123 46.98 23.39 31.81
C TYR A 123 48.16 23.79 30.93
N LEU A 124 49.38 23.46 31.33
CA LEU A 124 50.62 23.80 30.63
C LEU A 124 51.25 22.56 30.00
N SER A 125 51.95 22.75 28.87
CA SER A 125 52.63 21.67 28.13
C SER A 125 51.69 20.52 27.82
N VAL A 126 50.58 20.83 27.16
CA VAL A 126 49.48 19.91 26.94
C VAL A 126 49.73 19.05 25.71
N THR A 127 49.54 17.74 25.82
CA THR A 127 49.47 16.80 24.71
C THR A 127 48.08 16.17 24.68
N LEU A 128 47.42 16.18 23.52
CA LEU A 128 46.12 15.54 23.34
C LEU A 128 46.31 14.02 23.21
N ASN A 129 45.68 13.25 24.09
CA ASN A 129 45.75 11.78 24.08
C ASN A 129 44.47 11.12 23.53
N GLY A 130 43.35 11.83 23.54
CA GLY A 130 42.10 11.35 22.95
C GLY A 130 41.03 12.44 22.85
N VAL A 131 40.08 12.24 21.95
CA VAL A 131 38.91 13.11 21.76
C VAL A 131 37.68 12.21 21.63
N THR A 132 36.64 12.52 22.41
CA THR A 132 35.31 11.90 22.32
C THR A 132 34.29 12.92 21.83
N ASP A 133 33.00 12.59 21.86
CA ASP A 133 31.93 13.53 21.52
C ASP A 133 31.78 14.70 22.50
N GLU A 134 32.13 14.47 23.77
CA GLU A 134 31.85 15.43 24.84
C GLU A 134 33.13 15.91 25.56
N THR A 135 34.22 15.17 25.44
CA THR A 135 35.44 15.40 26.22
C THR A 135 36.71 15.28 25.39
N ILE A 136 37.75 15.95 25.83
CA ILE A 136 39.13 15.69 25.42
C ILE A 136 39.89 15.08 26.58
N ILE A 137 40.81 14.17 26.27
CA ILE A 137 41.76 13.60 27.21
C ILE A 137 43.10 14.25 26.93
N ILE A 138 43.65 14.91 27.93
CA ILE A 138 44.94 15.60 27.83
C ILE A 138 45.95 14.99 28.79
N GLU A 139 47.21 15.07 28.42
CA GLU A 139 48.36 14.94 29.30
C GLU A 139 49.01 16.30 29.44
N HIS A 140 49.30 16.71 30.66
CA HIS A 140 49.90 18.00 30.99
C HIS A 140 50.95 17.82 32.09
N SER A 141 51.63 18.90 32.49
CA SER A 141 52.68 18.86 33.51
C SER A 141 52.28 18.26 34.87
N GLY A 142 50.98 18.19 35.16
CA GLY A 142 50.42 17.64 36.41
C GLY A 142 49.85 16.23 36.29
N GLY A 143 49.86 15.63 35.10
CA GLY A 143 49.33 14.28 34.86
C GLY A 143 48.34 14.23 33.69
N MET A 144 47.45 13.22 33.71
CA MET A 144 46.35 13.11 32.76
C MET A 144 45.07 13.72 33.32
N GLU A 145 44.34 14.45 32.48
CA GLU A 145 43.08 15.09 32.83
C GLU A 145 42.05 14.91 31.72
N THR A 146 40.76 14.87 32.09
CA THR A 146 39.64 14.79 31.14
C THR A 146 38.84 16.09 31.20
N ILE A 147 38.83 16.84 30.10
CA ILE A 147 38.18 18.16 30.04
C ILE A 147 36.95 18.08 29.15
N PRO A 148 35.76 18.51 29.62
CA PRO A 148 34.60 18.67 28.74
C PRO A 148 34.89 19.66 27.61
N ILE A 149 34.53 19.31 26.37
CA ILE A 149 34.70 20.19 25.19
C ILE A 149 34.00 21.53 25.40
N LEU A 150 32.89 21.53 26.15
CA LEU A 150 32.17 22.75 26.52
C LEU A 150 32.95 23.72 27.41
N GLN A 151 33.97 23.23 28.14
CA GLN A 151 34.88 24.05 28.96
C GLN A 151 36.08 24.58 28.16
N LEU A 152 36.27 24.15 26.91
CA LEU A 152 37.36 24.63 26.06
C LEU A 152 37.09 26.04 25.55
N PRO A 153 38.13 26.88 25.38
CA PRO A 153 37.97 28.17 24.75
C PRO A 153 37.44 28.02 23.32
N VAL A 154 36.64 28.97 22.86
CA VAL A 154 35.91 28.90 21.58
C VAL A 154 36.82 28.59 20.39
N GLY A 155 38.03 29.14 20.36
CA GLY A 155 39.01 28.88 19.30
C GLY A 155 39.45 27.42 19.20
N LEU A 156 39.62 26.73 20.34
CA LEU A 156 39.95 25.30 20.37
C LEU A 156 38.71 24.45 20.09
N ARG A 157 37.56 24.82 20.66
CA ARG A 157 36.29 24.11 20.46
C ARG A 157 35.88 24.01 18.99
N LYS A 158 36.16 25.03 18.18
CA LYS A 158 35.89 25.00 16.73
C LYS A 158 36.70 23.96 15.97
N ASN A 159 37.86 23.58 16.50
CA ASN A 159 38.74 22.61 15.86
C ASN A 159 38.39 21.18 16.29
N VAL A 160 37.81 21.00 17.48
CA VAL A 160 37.39 19.69 17.99
C VAL A 160 35.95 19.43 17.52
N ILE A 161 35.66 18.24 16.95
CA ILE A 161 34.29 17.90 16.54
C ILE A 161 33.40 17.87 17.79
N HIS A 162 32.44 18.81 17.87
CA HIS A 162 31.37 18.80 18.88
C HIS A 162 30.01 18.77 18.15
N GLU A 163 29.46 17.57 18.01
CA GLU A 163 28.27 17.32 17.20
C GLU A 163 27.04 18.17 17.56
N PRO A 164 26.71 18.42 18.85
CA PRO A 164 25.56 19.26 19.20
C PRO A 164 25.66 20.70 18.68
N THR A 165 26.85 21.19 18.32
CA THR A 165 27.03 22.51 17.71
C THR A 165 27.14 22.49 16.18
N VAL A 166 27.43 21.32 15.59
CA VAL A 166 27.59 21.18 14.13
C VAL A 166 26.30 20.65 13.47
N LEU A 167 25.52 19.85 14.19
CA LEU A 167 24.28 19.23 13.69
C LEU A 167 22.99 19.91 14.21
N ALA A 168 23.06 20.77 15.25
CA ALA A 168 21.87 21.47 15.76
C ALA A 168 21.29 22.52 14.79
N GLU A 169 22.01 22.88 13.72
CA GLU A 169 21.49 23.78 12.67
C GLU A 169 20.58 23.07 11.66
N GLN A 170 20.36 21.75 11.77
CA GLN A 170 19.46 21.01 10.88
C GLN A 170 18.20 20.54 11.61
N THR A 171 17.42 21.51 12.11
CA THR A 171 15.98 21.30 12.32
C THR A 171 15.26 21.89 11.10
N PHE A 172 14.86 21.03 10.17
CA PHE A 172 13.90 21.34 9.12
C PHE A 172 12.57 20.66 9.45
#